data_AF-A0A668S6S0-F1
#
_entry.id   AF-A0A668S6S0-F1
#
_cell.length_a   1.000
_cell.length_b   1.000
_cell.length_c   1.000
_cell.angle_alpha   90.00
_cell.angle_beta   90.00
_cell.angle_gamma   90.00
#
_symmetry.space_group_name_H-M   'P 1'
#
loop_
_entity.id
_entity.type
_entity.pdbx_description
1 polymer ?
#
loop_
_entity_poly.entity_id
_entity_poly.type
_entity_poly.pdbx_seq_one_letter_code
_entity_poly.pdbx_strand_id
1 'polypeptide(L)'
;MNLQQPAPLIPPVHPDVQMKPLPFYDVLDVLIKPSSLGASTAQRYHQEKYFIFALTPQQVREVCISRDFLPGGRRDYMVQIQLRFCLSETSCPQEDNYPNSLCIKVNGKLFPLPGYAPPPKNGVEQKRPGRPLNITSLVRLSSAVPNQISVTWAPEIGKTYSMSVYLVRQLTSPLLLQRLRMKGIRNPDHSRALIKEKLTADPDSEIATTSLRVSLMCPLGKMRLTVPCRAVTCSHLQCFDAALYLQMNEKKPTWICPVCDKKAAYESLIIDGLFLEILNDCSDVDEIKFQEDGTWCPMRPKKEAVKIPTQSVPKVDSDLYLSASAPLRQPSVAPHSTEPSYTKRADVIDLTIESSSSDDEEDKDPPPKKRCVYISKNEEMHAKG
;
A
#
# COMPACT_ATOMS: atom_id res chain seq x y z
N MET A 1 58.30 -20.41 17.11
CA MET A 1 57.77 -19.45 16.11
C MET A 1 56.66 -18.69 16.79
N ASN A 2 56.84 -17.38 16.99
CA ASN A 2 55.84 -16.52 17.64
C ASN A 2 54.71 -16.28 16.62
N LEU A 3 53.57 -16.95 16.79
CA LEU A 3 52.38 -16.71 15.97
C LEU A 3 51.79 -15.38 16.40
N GLN A 4 52.22 -14.31 15.73
CA GLN A 4 51.65 -12.99 15.90
C GLN A 4 50.18 -13.06 15.51
N GLN A 5 49.29 -12.96 16.50
CA GLN A 5 47.85 -12.85 16.25
C GLN A 5 47.61 -11.69 15.28
N PRO A 6 46.86 -11.88 14.19
CA PRO A 6 46.53 -10.79 13.29
C PRO A 6 45.84 -9.70 14.11
N ALA A 7 46.35 -8.47 14.00
CA ALA A 7 45.76 -7.33 14.66
C ALA A 7 44.26 -7.26 14.31
N PRO A 8 43.36 -7.03 15.28
CA PRO A 8 41.94 -6.95 14.99
C PRO A 8 41.73 -5.84 13.97
N LEU A 9 41.16 -6.19 12.81
CA LEU A 9 40.81 -5.23 11.76
C LEU A 9 39.82 -4.23 12.35
N ILE A 10 40.30 -3.02 12.65
CA ILE A 10 39.45 -1.94 13.15
C ILE A 10 38.54 -1.51 11.99
N PRO A 11 37.21 -1.66 12.10
CA PRO A 11 36.33 -1.23 11.04
C PRO A 11 36.44 0.29 10.85
N PRO A 12 36.41 0.79 9.60
CA PRO A 12 36.53 2.21 9.32
C PRO A 12 35.41 3.00 10.02
N VAL A 13 35.75 4.17 10.55
CA VAL A 13 34.79 5.04 11.26
C VAL A 13 33.68 5.51 10.33
N HIS A 14 34.03 5.84 9.10
CA HIS A 14 33.12 6.18 8.00
C HIS A 14 33.34 5.19 6.86
N PRO A 15 32.62 4.07 6.85
CA PRO A 15 32.64 3.21 5.68
C PRO A 15 31.94 3.95 4.52
N ASP A 16 32.37 3.70 3.27
CA ASP A 16 31.75 4.22 2.05
C ASP A 16 30.38 3.56 1.76
N VAL A 17 29.63 3.26 2.82
CA VAL A 17 28.29 2.69 2.78
C VAL A 17 27.32 3.74 2.28
N GLN A 18 26.41 3.33 1.41
CA GLN A 18 25.33 4.18 0.93
C GLN A 18 24.00 3.59 1.36
N MET A 19 23.10 4.41 1.88
CA MET A 19 21.74 3.96 2.17
C MET A 19 20.94 3.93 0.88
N LYS A 20 20.13 2.88 0.70
CA LYS A 20 19.15 2.84 -0.39
C LYS A 20 18.14 3.99 -0.20
N PRO A 21 17.85 4.78 -1.25
CA PRO A 21 16.84 5.83 -1.20
C PRO A 21 15.47 5.26 -0.81
N LEU A 22 14.69 6.06 -0.09
CA LEU A 22 13.32 5.70 0.28
C LEU A 22 12.35 6.55 -0.55
N PRO A 23 11.42 5.96 -1.32
CA PRO A 23 10.58 6.72 -2.23
C PRO A 23 9.81 7.86 -1.55
N PHE A 24 9.30 7.64 -0.33
CA PHE A 24 8.52 8.63 0.41
C PHE A 24 9.35 9.69 1.17
N TYR A 25 10.67 9.76 0.95
CA TYR A 25 11.51 10.72 1.65
C TYR A 25 12.55 11.34 0.72
N ASP A 26 12.48 12.65 0.55
CA ASP A 26 13.61 13.40 -0.04
C ASP A 26 14.64 13.68 1.04
N VAL A 27 15.91 13.39 0.76
CA VAL A 27 17.02 13.79 1.63
C VAL A 27 17.34 15.25 1.37
N LEU A 28 17.16 16.10 2.38
CA LEU A 28 17.51 17.52 2.35
C LEU A 28 18.95 17.75 2.79
N ASP A 29 19.41 17.01 3.80
CA ASP A 29 20.79 17.08 4.30
C ASP A 29 21.21 15.80 5.03
N VAL A 30 22.53 15.60 5.15
CA VAL A 30 23.14 14.49 5.90
C VAL A 30 23.72 15.04 7.20
N LEU A 31 22.98 14.86 8.30
CA LEU A 31 23.37 15.34 9.63
C LEU A 31 24.49 14.48 10.25
N ILE A 32 24.45 13.17 9.99
CA ILE A 32 25.51 12.22 10.34
C ILE A 32 25.69 11.27 9.15
N LYS A 33 26.86 11.32 8.52
CA LYS A 33 27.24 10.37 7.46
C LYS A 33 27.21 8.93 7.99
N PRO A 34 27.03 7.91 7.13
CA PRO A 34 27.17 6.52 7.53
C PRO A 34 28.43 6.31 8.37
N SER A 35 28.22 5.91 9.61
CA SER A 35 29.26 5.73 10.61
C SER A 35 29.14 4.35 11.22
N SER A 36 30.25 3.61 11.21
CA SER A 36 30.31 2.27 11.78
C SER A 36 29.96 2.32 13.27
N LEU A 37 29.11 1.41 13.74
CA LEU A 37 28.88 1.22 15.17
C LEU A 37 30.14 0.67 15.86
N GLY A 38 31.05 0.05 15.11
CA GLY A 38 32.29 -0.55 15.62
C GLY A 38 32.06 -1.92 16.25
N ALA A 39 33.15 -2.56 16.65
CA ALA A 39 33.14 -3.75 17.49
C ALA A 39 34.13 -3.53 18.64
N SER A 40 33.61 -3.29 19.85
CA SER A 40 34.44 -3.25 21.05
C SER A 40 34.57 -4.67 21.61
N THR A 41 35.80 -5.13 21.81
CA THR A 41 36.13 -6.43 22.43
C THR A 41 35.99 -6.42 23.95
N ALA A 42 35.81 -5.24 24.57
CA ALA A 42 35.79 -5.09 26.03
C ALA A 42 34.47 -5.50 26.70
N GLN A 43 33.35 -5.49 25.97
CA GLN A 43 32.02 -5.81 26.49
C GLN A 43 31.41 -6.95 25.67
N ARG A 44 31.36 -8.16 26.25
CA ARG A 44 30.90 -9.37 25.54
C ARG A 44 29.42 -9.36 25.18
N TYR A 45 28.58 -8.63 25.91
CA TYR A 45 27.12 -8.76 25.79
C TYR A 45 26.45 -7.57 25.09
N HIS A 46 26.86 -6.33 25.42
CA HIS A 46 26.30 -5.13 24.82
C HIS A 46 27.39 -4.12 24.51
N GLN A 47 27.31 -3.52 23.33
CA GLN A 47 28.15 -2.41 22.91
C GLN A 47 27.32 -1.13 23.00
N GLU A 48 27.96 -0.03 23.37
CA GLU A 48 27.36 1.29 23.39
C GLU A 48 28.24 2.28 22.62
N LYS A 49 27.60 3.15 21.83
CA LYS A 49 28.28 4.23 21.11
C LYS A 49 27.43 5.49 21.10
N TYR A 50 28.11 6.63 21.20
CA TYR A 50 27.50 7.94 21.21
C TYR A 50 27.77 8.68 19.90
N PHE A 51 26.76 9.40 19.44
CA PHE A 51 26.80 10.23 18.25
C PHE A 51 26.26 11.61 18.57
N ILE A 52 26.83 12.64 17.94
CA ILE A 52 26.47 14.03 18.18
C ILE A 52 26.23 14.69 16.82
N PHE A 53 25.17 15.50 16.73
CA PHE A 53 24.91 16.36 15.59
C PHE A 53 24.30 17.68 16.06
N ALA A 54 24.47 18.74 15.27
CA ALA A 54 23.85 20.04 15.50
C ALA A 54 22.99 20.41 14.28
N LEU A 55 21.92 21.17 14.52
CA LEU A 55 21.08 21.70 13.46
C LEU A 55 21.49 23.15 13.17
N THR A 56 21.47 23.55 11.90
CA THR A 56 21.63 24.95 11.53
C THR A 56 20.33 25.73 11.83
N PRO A 57 20.39 27.07 12.00
CA PRO A 57 19.18 27.88 12.18
C PRO A 57 18.16 27.70 11.04
N GLN A 58 18.63 27.46 9.82
CA GLN A 58 17.76 27.20 8.67
C GLN A 58 17.03 25.85 8.80
N GLN A 59 17.75 24.77 9.14
CA GLN A 59 17.14 23.46 9.32
C GLN A 59 16.11 23.46 10.46
N VAL A 60 16.39 24.16 11.57
CA VAL A 60 15.44 24.33 12.66
C VAL A 60 14.16 25.02 12.17
N ARG A 61 14.29 26.12 11.41
CA ARG A 61 13.13 26.81 10.84
C ARG A 61 12.36 25.90 9.90
N GLU A 62 13.03 25.20 8.99
CA GLU A 62 12.39 24.29 8.03
C GLU A 62 11.59 23.19 8.72
N VAL A 63 12.13 22.57 9.78
CA VAL A 63 11.38 21.60 10.59
C VAL A 63 10.17 22.28 11.24
N CYS A 64 10.36 23.40 11.96
CA CYS A 64 9.29 24.06 12.70
C CYS A 64 8.11 24.51 11.83
N ILE A 65 8.36 25.03 10.62
CA ILE A 65 7.31 25.50 9.71
C ILE A 65 6.62 24.36 8.96
N SER A 66 7.21 23.16 8.91
CA SER A 66 6.69 22.02 8.15
C SER A 66 5.58 21.24 8.86
N ARG A 67 5.05 21.78 9.96
CA ARG A 67 4.04 21.12 10.77
C ARG A 67 2.70 21.10 10.02
N ASP A 68 2.29 19.93 9.58
CA ASP A 68 1.08 19.72 8.78
C ASP A 68 0.32 18.47 9.25
N PHE A 69 -0.86 18.22 8.69
CA PHE A 69 -1.62 17.01 8.93
C PHE A 69 -1.08 15.85 8.07
N LEU A 70 -0.47 14.85 8.70
CA LEU A 70 -0.04 13.63 8.01
C LEU A 70 -1.20 12.63 7.83
N PRO A 71 -1.07 11.66 6.90
CA PRO A 71 -2.02 10.56 6.74
C PRO A 71 -2.29 9.85 8.08
N GLY A 72 -3.56 9.85 8.52
CA GLY A 72 -3.97 9.36 9.85
C GLY A 72 -4.43 10.45 10.82
N GLY A 73 -4.50 11.71 10.37
CA GLY A 73 -5.15 12.81 11.09
C GLY A 73 -4.33 13.40 12.26
N ARG A 74 -3.11 12.89 12.48
CA ARG A 74 -2.18 13.46 13.46
C ARG A 74 -1.40 14.61 12.80
N ARG A 75 -1.30 15.74 13.51
CA ARG A 75 -0.36 16.80 13.13
C ARG A 75 1.05 16.31 13.42
N ASP A 76 1.90 16.29 12.41
CA ASP A 76 3.30 15.93 12.52
C ASP A 76 4.14 16.80 11.57
N TYR A 77 5.45 16.68 11.62
CA TYR A 77 6.34 17.45 10.76
C TYR A 77 6.55 16.75 9.42
N MET A 78 6.33 17.45 8.31
CA MET A 78 6.71 16.92 6.99
C MET A 78 8.23 16.91 6.81
N VAL A 79 8.95 17.85 7.44
CA VAL A 79 10.41 17.83 7.48
C VAL A 79 10.85 17.21 8.80
N GLN A 80 11.60 16.11 8.73
CA GLN A 80 11.89 15.23 9.85
C GLN A 80 13.39 14.96 9.99
N ILE A 81 13.82 14.65 11.21
CA ILE A 81 15.12 14.05 11.50
C ILE A 81 14.94 12.53 11.49
N GLN A 82 15.56 11.88 10.51
CA GLN A 82 15.44 10.45 10.26
C GLN A 82 16.75 9.72 10.59
N LEU A 83 16.66 8.78 11.53
CA LEU A 83 17.74 7.88 11.92
C LEU A 83 17.59 6.56 11.16
N ARG A 84 18.69 6.07 10.56
CA ARG A 84 18.71 4.80 9.82
C ARG A 84 19.90 3.93 10.23
N PHE A 85 19.68 2.62 10.18
CA PHE A 85 20.68 1.59 10.44
C PHE A 85 20.77 0.65 9.25
N CYS A 86 21.96 0.14 8.97
CA CYS A 86 22.22 -0.83 7.91
C CYS A 86 23.41 -1.71 8.24
N LEU A 87 23.64 -2.74 7.43
CA LEU A 87 24.92 -3.46 7.42
C LEU A 87 26.01 -2.55 6.84
N SER A 88 27.23 -2.68 7.34
CA SER A 88 28.39 -1.93 6.82
C SER A 88 28.97 -2.60 5.56
N GLU A 89 28.12 -2.89 4.58
CA GLU A 89 28.52 -3.44 3.29
C GLU A 89 28.59 -2.34 2.23
N THR A 90 29.64 -2.36 1.41
CA THR A 90 29.92 -1.33 0.40
C THR A 90 29.71 -1.82 -1.04
N SER A 91 29.34 -3.09 -1.22
CA SER A 91 29.09 -3.69 -2.54
C SER A 91 27.83 -3.15 -3.23
N CYS A 92 26.87 -2.65 -2.45
CA CYS A 92 25.63 -2.06 -2.97
C CYS A 92 25.00 -1.10 -1.94
N PRO A 93 24.06 -0.23 -2.38
CA PRO A 93 23.25 0.56 -1.47
C PRO A 93 22.43 -0.33 -0.53
N GLN A 94 22.46 -0.02 0.76
CA GLN A 94 21.96 -0.86 1.84
C GLN A 94 20.50 -0.57 2.19
N GLU A 95 19.71 -1.63 2.40
CA GLU A 95 18.37 -1.52 2.99
C GLU A 95 18.47 -1.34 4.52
N ASP A 96 17.40 -0.81 5.14
CA ASP A 96 17.39 -0.63 6.59
C ASP A 96 17.48 -1.98 7.30
N ASN A 97 18.42 -2.12 8.22
CA ASN A 97 18.68 -3.33 8.98
C ASN A 97 19.18 -3.00 10.39
N TYR A 98 18.44 -3.45 11.40
CA TYR A 98 18.80 -3.20 12.79
C TYR A 98 19.84 -4.20 13.29
N PRO A 99 20.78 -3.79 14.16
CA PRO A 99 21.56 -4.72 14.95
C PRO A 99 20.68 -5.42 16.00
N ASN A 100 21.15 -6.55 16.54
CA ASN A 100 20.46 -7.28 17.59
C ASN A 100 20.35 -6.45 18.89
N SER A 101 19.25 -6.65 19.61
CA SER A 101 18.98 -5.96 20.89
C SER A 101 19.16 -4.44 20.83
N LEU A 102 18.82 -3.83 19.69
CA LEU A 102 18.94 -2.39 19.47
C LEU A 102 18.14 -1.62 20.53
N CYS A 103 18.81 -0.67 21.18
CA CYS A 103 18.24 0.32 22.06
C CYS A 103 18.80 1.70 21.69
N ILE A 104 17.94 2.71 21.67
CA ILE A 104 18.29 4.06 21.22
C ILE A 104 17.81 5.06 22.27
N LYS A 105 18.70 5.97 22.67
CA LYS A 105 18.35 7.15 23.45
C LYS A 105 18.69 8.41 22.66
N VAL A 106 17.77 9.36 22.61
CA VAL A 106 17.99 10.68 21.99
C VAL A 106 17.85 11.73 23.09
N ASN A 107 18.92 12.50 23.31
CA ASN A 107 19.00 13.50 24.39
C ASN A 107 18.62 12.94 25.78
N GLY A 108 19.08 11.72 26.06
CA GLY A 108 18.80 10.99 27.32
C GLY A 108 17.42 10.31 27.39
N LYS A 109 16.51 10.56 26.44
CA LYS A 109 15.17 9.94 26.41
C LYS A 109 15.19 8.67 25.56
N LEU A 110 14.58 7.59 26.07
CA LEU A 110 14.44 6.34 25.34
C LEU A 110 13.55 6.52 24.11
N PHE A 111 14.01 6.08 22.94
CA PHE A 111 13.22 6.05 21.71
C PHE A 111 12.44 4.73 21.61
N PRO A 112 11.10 4.77 21.50
CA PRO A 112 10.29 3.56 21.43
C PRO A 112 10.44 2.92 20.05
N LEU A 113 11.14 1.78 19.99
CA LEU A 113 11.29 1.10 18.73
C LEU A 113 9.98 0.44 18.29
N PRO A 114 9.69 0.45 16.98
CA PRO A 114 9.46 -0.83 16.32
C PRO A 114 8.14 -1.59 16.47
N GLY A 115 7.76 -2.10 17.65
CA GLY A 115 6.89 -3.29 17.78
C GLY A 115 7.50 -4.57 17.14
N TYR A 116 7.30 -5.74 17.74
CA TYR A 116 7.66 -7.02 17.12
C TYR A 116 6.50 -7.54 16.29
N ALA A 117 6.79 -8.23 15.18
CA ALA A 117 5.79 -9.10 14.57
C ALA A 117 5.52 -10.29 15.52
N PRO A 118 4.29 -10.81 15.58
CA PRO A 118 3.98 -11.95 16.44
C PRO A 118 4.89 -13.14 16.07
N PRO A 119 5.45 -13.86 17.06
CA PRO A 119 6.30 -15.00 16.77
C PRO A 119 5.48 -16.09 16.05
N PRO A 120 6.04 -16.74 15.02
CA PRO A 120 5.42 -17.92 14.44
C PRO A 120 5.47 -19.05 15.47
N LYS A 121 4.54 -20.01 15.37
CA LYS A 121 4.36 -21.13 16.32
C LYS A 121 5.61 -22.02 16.53
N ASN A 122 6.70 -21.78 15.78
CA ASN A 122 7.89 -22.62 15.72
C ASN A 122 9.10 -22.07 16.51
N GLY A 123 8.91 -21.03 17.34
CA GLY A 123 9.95 -20.58 18.28
C GLY A 123 11.21 -19.93 17.66
N VAL A 124 11.22 -19.68 16.34
CA VAL A 124 12.31 -18.94 15.69
C VAL A 124 12.21 -17.45 16.05
N GLU A 125 13.25 -16.92 16.69
CA GLU A 125 13.34 -15.52 17.09
C GLU A 125 13.28 -14.61 15.84
N GLN A 126 12.19 -13.87 15.66
CA GLN A 126 12.06 -12.97 14.53
C GLN A 126 12.88 -11.70 14.75
N LYS A 127 13.88 -11.51 13.90
CA LYS A 127 14.60 -10.24 13.80
C LYS A 127 13.63 -9.15 13.36
N ARG A 128 13.59 -8.05 14.11
CA ARG A 128 12.72 -6.90 13.80
C ARG A 128 13.05 -6.36 12.40
N PRO A 129 12.06 -6.18 11.50
CA PRO A 129 12.32 -5.63 10.18
C PRO A 129 12.88 -4.21 10.32
N GLY A 130 13.99 -3.94 9.65
CA GLY A 130 14.58 -2.62 9.61
C GLY A 130 13.65 -1.62 8.93
N ARG A 131 13.56 -0.41 9.47
CA ARG A 131 12.83 0.71 8.86
C ARG A 131 13.47 2.03 9.28
N PRO A 132 13.27 3.12 8.52
CA PRO A 132 13.67 4.46 8.98
C PRO A 132 12.96 4.82 10.29
N LEU A 133 13.67 5.53 11.18
CA LEU A 133 13.16 5.97 12.46
C LEU A 133 13.03 7.50 12.48
N ASN A 134 11.81 8.00 12.60
CA ASN A 134 11.57 9.43 12.83
C ASN A 134 11.84 9.77 14.30
N ILE A 135 12.98 10.43 14.58
CA ILE A 135 13.38 10.83 15.93
C ILE A 135 13.06 12.29 16.26
N THR A 136 12.38 13.00 15.36
CA THR A 136 12.13 14.45 15.43
C THR A 136 11.56 14.91 16.77
N SER A 137 10.64 14.14 17.36
CA SER A 137 9.99 14.48 18.63
C SER A 137 10.92 14.47 19.85
N LEU A 138 12.08 13.82 19.76
CA LEU A 138 13.09 13.76 20.83
C LEU A 138 14.28 14.69 20.57
N VAL A 139 14.36 15.28 19.38
CA VAL A 139 15.41 16.22 18.99
C VAL A 139 15.14 17.59 19.60
N ARG A 140 16.19 18.23 20.10
CA ARG A 140 16.20 19.65 20.47
C ARG A 140 16.23 20.46 19.18
N LEU A 141 15.12 21.09 18.84
CA LEU A 141 14.98 22.00 17.69
C LEU A 141 15.59 23.37 18.02
N SER A 142 16.91 23.39 18.22
CA SER A 142 17.69 24.59 18.51
C SER A 142 19.05 24.47 17.86
N SER A 143 19.54 25.55 17.28
CA SER A 143 20.90 25.63 16.73
C SER A 143 21.95 25.99 17.77
N ALA A 144 21.54 26.35 18.99
CA ALA A 144 22.46 26.74 20.06
C ALA A 144 23.02 25.55 20.85
N VAL A 145 22.38 24.38 20.75
CA VAL A 145 22.76 23.18 21.51
C VAL A 145 22.83 21.96 20.61
N PRO A 146 23.84 21.10 20.78
CA PRO A 146 23.91 19.85 20.03
C PRO A 146 22.86 18.84 20.53
N ASN A 147 22.54 17.91 19.65
CA ASN A 147 21.76 16.72 19.92
C ASN A 147 22.69 15.52 20.09
N GLN A 148 22.35 14.62 21.02
CA GLN A 148 23.11 13.42 21.31
C GLN A 148 22.25 12.17 21.10
N ILE A 149 22.80 11.17 20.43
CA ILE A 149 22.20 9.84 20.27
C ILE A 149 23.13 8.83 20.96
N SER A 150 22.60 8.05 21.89
CA SER A 150 23.23 6.82 22.38
C SER A 150 22.57 5.62 21.71
N VAL A 151 23.39 4.72 21.18
CA VAL A 151 22.98 3.47 20.57
C VAL A 151 23.61 2.34 21.37
N THR A 152 22.78 1.40 21.84
CA THR A 152 23.21 0.15 22.46
C THR A 152 22.76 -1.02 21.61
N TRP A 153 23.61 -2.02 21.40
CA TRP A 153 23.28 -3.22 20.62
C TRP A 153 24.07 -4.44 21.10
N ALA A 154 23.61 -5.63 20.75
CA ALA A 154 24.36 -6.88 20.91
C ALA A 154 25.17 -7.17 19.63
N PRO A 155 26.48 -7.46 19.72
CA PRO A 155 27.29 -7.77 18.55
C PRO A 155 26.89 -9.11 17.92
N GLU A 156 26.96 -9.19 16.59
CA GLU A 156 26.75 -10.43 15.83
C GLU A 156 28.04 -10.81 15.11
N ILE A 157 28.47 -12.07 15.25
CA ILE A 157 29.67 -12.57 14.58
C ILE A 157 29.50 -12.45 13.06
N GLY A 158 30.50 -11.88 12.40
CA GLY A 158 30.51 -11.70 10.93
C GLY A 158 29.65 -10.56 10.40
N LYS A 159 28.96 -9.80 11.27
CA LYS A 159 28.17 -8.64 10.86
C LYS A 159 28.66 -7.37 11.53
N THR A 160 28.84 -6.33 10.72
CA THR A 160 29.08 -4.98 11.20
C THR A 160 27.97 -4.07 10.72
N TYR A 161 27.64 -3.07 11.53
CA TYR A 161 26.51 -2.18 11.28
C TYR A 161 26.97 -0.74 11.20
N SER A 162 26.23 0.06 10.43
CA SER A 162 26.41 1.49 10.31
C SER A 162 25.13 2.23 10.67
N MET A 163 25.29 3.43 11.22
CA MET A 163 24.23 4.36 11.55
C MET A 163 24.41 5.65 10.77
N SER A 164 23.32 6.25 10.32
CA SER A 164 23.31 7.58 9.71
C SER A 164 22.07 8.38 10.11
N VAL A 165 22.18 9.70 10.04
CA VAL A 165 21.10 10.63 10.39
C VAL A 165 20.93 11.62 9.25
N TYR A 166 19.69 11.81 8.82
CA TYR A 166 19.30 12.66 7.70
C TYR A 166 18.27 13.67 8.13
N LEU A 167 18.32 14.86 7.53
CA LEU A 167 17.18 15.75 7.44
C LEU A 167 16.40 15.37 6.18
N VAL A 168 15.12 15.04 6.32
CA VAL A 168 14.32 14.54 5.21
C VAL A 168 12.99 15.28 5.09
N ARG A 169 12.44 15.34 3.88
CA ARG A 169 11.04 15.73 3.63
C ARG A 169 10.23 14.49 3.30
N GLN A 170 9.24 14.18 4.13
CA GLN A 170 8.26 13.15 3.86
C GLN A 170 7.35 13.58 2.70
N LEU A 171 7.14 12.67 1.75
CA LEU A 171 6.28 12.84 0.59
C LEU A 171 4.98 12.09 0.78
N THR A 172 3.95 12.53 0.05
CA THR A 172 2.64 11.90 0.04
C THR A 172 2.44 11.05 -1.21
N SER A 173 1.49 10.12 -1.19
CA SER A 173 1.15 9.33 -2.38
C SER A 173 0.77 10.18 -3.62
N PRO A 174 0.03 11.30 -3.52
CA PRO A 174 -0.20 12.18 -4.68
C PRO A 174 1.08 12.80 -5.25
N LEU A 175 2.04 13.20 -4.40
CA LEU A 175 3.32 13.75 -4.85
C LEU A 175 4.15 12.68 -5.56
N LEU A 176 4.18 11.45 -5.04
CA LEU A 176 4.84 10.34 -5.74
C LEU A 176 4.14 9.97 -7.05
N LEU A 177 2.82 10.03 -7.11
CA LEU A 177 2.09 9.78 -8.34
C LEU A 177 2.42 10.84 -9.39
N GLN A 178 2.53 12.11 -9.00
CA GLN A 178 2.96 13.18 -9.89
C GLN A 178 4.38 12.92 -10.40
N ARG A 179 5.31 12.51 -9.53
CA ARG A 179 6.68 12.13 -9.95
C ARG A 179 6.70 10.95 -10.90
N LEU A 180 5.86 9.93 -10.67
CA LEU A 180 5.73 8.80 -11.57
C LEU A 180 5.22 9.24 -12.95
N ARG A 181 4.23 10.15 -13.01
CA ARG A 181 3.76 10.74 -14.27
C ARG A 181 4.86 11.52 -14.99
N MET A 182 5.70 12.26 -14.25
CA MET A 182 6.82 13.01 -14.82
C MET A 182 7.94 12.11 -15.38
N LYS A 183 8.05 10.85 -14.93
CA LYS A 183 8.96 9.86 -15.57
C LYS A 183 8.55 9.53 -17.02
N GLY A 184 7.30 9.84 -17.38
CA GLY A 184 6.74 9.59 -18.70
C GLY A 184 5.93 8.30 -18.79
N ILE A 185 5.24 8.17 -19.92
CA ILE A 185 4.43 7.01 -20.25
C ILE A 185 5.29 6.06 -21.10
N ARG A 186 5.27 4.76 -20.77
CA ARG A 186 6.00 3.76 -21.56
C ARG A 186 5.35 3.63 -22.94
N ASN A 187 6.18 3.59 -24.00
CA ASN A 187 5.70 3.42 -25.36
C ASN A 187 4.79 2.16 -25.46
N PRO A 188 3.55 2.30 -25.97
CA PRO A 188 2.59 1.20 -26.18
C PRO A 188 3.17 -0.01 -26.93
N ASP A 189 4.13 0.21 -27.84
CA ASP A 189 4.74 -0.86 -28.64
C ASP A 189 5.49 -1.89 -27.81
N HIS A 190 5.99 -1.53 -26.62
CA HIS A 190 6.58 -2.51 -25.71
C HIS A 190 5.55 -3.53 -25.21
N SER A 191 4.34 -3.07 -24.91
CA SER A 191 3.26 -3.96 -24.48
C SER A 191 2.73 -4.77 -25.66
N ARG A 192 2.64 -4.18 -26.86
CA ARG A 192 2.32 -4.90 -28.10
C ARG A 192 3.34 -5.99 -28.40
N ALA A 193 4.63 -5.71 -28.24
CA ALA A 193 5.70 -6.70 -28.42
C ALA A 193 5.59 -7.85 -27.41
N LEU A 194 5.34 -7.54 -26.12
CA LEU A 194 5.13 -8.56 -25.10
C LEU A 194 3.87 -9.41 -25.36
N ILE A 195 2.80 -8.81 -25.89
CA ILE A 195 1.60 -9.54 -26.32
C ILE A 195 1.96 -10.51 -27.45
N LYS A 196 2.66 -10.04 -28.49
CA LYS A 196 3.10 -10.87 -29.61
C LYS A 196 4.00 -12.02 -29.16
N GLU A 197 4.98 -11.74 -28.29
CA GLU A 197 5.85 -12.76 -27.70
C GLU A 197 5.04 -13.85 -26.99
N LYS A 198 4.06 -13.45 -26.16
CA LYS A 198 3.20 -14.39 -25.43
C LYS A 198 2.22 -15.18 -26.30
N LEU A 199 1.84 -14.63 -27.46
CA LEU A 199 0.95 -15.26 -28.43
C LEU A 199 1.71 -16.04 -29.51
N THR A 200 3.04 -15.92 -29.54
CA THR A 200 3.85 -16.71 -30.47
C THR A 200 3.80 -18.17 -30.02
N ALA A 201 3.27 -19.03 -30.88
CA ALA A 201 3.24 -20.47 -30.62
C ALA A 201 4.67 -21.02 -30.57
N ASP A 202 4.97 -21.81 -29.54
CA ASP A 202 6.19 -22.61 -29.49
C ASP A 202 6.00 -23.81 -30.43
N PRO A 203 6.85 -23.99 -31.47
CA PRO A 203 6.71 -25.08 -32.43
C PRO A 203 6.81 -26.46 -31.78
N ASP A 204 7.42 -26.57 -30.60
CA ASP A 204 7.55 -27.81 -29.84
C ASP A 204 6.40 -28.00 -28.83
N SER A 205 5.43 -27.08 -28.76
CA SER A 205 4.29 -27.14 -27.86
C SER A 205 2.98 -27.47 -28.58
N GLU A 206 2.28 -28.51 -28.12
CA GLU A 206 0.95 -28.88 -28.61
C GLU A 206 -0.14 -27.86 -28.24
N ILE A 207 0.12 -26.97 -27.29
CA ILE A 207 -0.85 -26.00 -26.77
C ILE A 207 -0.37 -24.59 -27.08
N ALA A 208 -1.03 -23.95 -28.06
CA ALA A 208 -0.79 -22.56 -28.41
C ALA A 208 -1.74 -21.61 -27.66
N THR A 209 -1.22 -20.49 -27.18
CA THR A 209 -2.05 -19.41 -26.62
C THR A 209 -2.63 -18.59 -27.77
N THR A 210 -3.90 -18.81 -28.10
CA THR A 210 -4.58 -18.12 -29.23
C THR A 210 -5.08 -16.73 -28.87
N SER A 211 -5.13 -16.38 -27.58
CA SER A 211 -5.55 -15.06 -27.13
C SER A 211 -5.16 -14.77 -25.69
N LEU A 212 -5.00 -13.49 -25.37
CA LEU A 212 -4.72 -13.02 -24.01
C LEU A 212 -5.87 -12.15 -23.52
N ARG A 213 -6.42 -12.49 -22.35
CA ARG A 213 -7.44 -11.68 -21.69
C ARG A 213 -6.82 -10.86 -20.56
N VAL A 214 -7.25 -9.61 -20.45
CA VAL A 214 -6.87 -8.72 -19.33
C VAL A 214 -8.08 -7.91 -18.88
N SER A 215 -8.07 -7.51 -17.61
CA SER A 215 -9.07 -6.62 -17.05
C SER A 215 -8.60 -5.16 -17.07
N LEU A 216 -9.53 -4.26 -17.41
CA LEU A 216 -9.40 -2.81 -17.25
C LEU A 216 -9.73 -2.35 -15.82
N MET A 217 -10.02 -3.29 -14.92
CA MET A 217 -10.28 -3.06 -13.51
C MET A 217 -9.01 -3.30 -12.69
N CYS A 218 -8.80 -2.44 -11.70
CA CYS A 218 -7.71 -2.55 -10.76
C CYS A 218 -7.90 -3.80 -9.88
N PRO A 219 -6.93 -4.74 -9.82
CA PRO A 219 -7.04 -5.94 -9.00
C PRO A 219 -7.08 -5.63 -7.50
N LEU A 220 -6.49 -4.49 -7.08
CA LEU A 220 -6.51 -3.99 -5.71
C LEU A 220 -7.82 -3.31 -5.34
N GLY A 221 -8.28 -2.37 -6.18
CA GLY A 221 -9.38 -1.48 -5.84
C GLY A 221 -10.75 -1.92 -6.34
N LYS A 222 -10.79 -2.93 -7.22
CA LYS A 222 -12.00 -3.39 -7.94
C LYS A 222 -12.73 -2.24 -8.66
N MET A 223 -12.00 -1.18 -8.98
CA MET A 223 -12.44 0.01 -9.69
C MET A 223 -11.69 0.10 -11.01
N ARG A 224 -12.27 0.81 -11.98
CA ARG A 224 -11.63 1.03 -13.27
C ARG A 224 -10.26 1.70 -13.11
N LEU A 225 -9.26 1.21 -13.83
CA LEU A 225 -7.91 1.78 -13.82
C LEU A 225 -7.96 3.25 -14.28
N THR A 226 -7.31 4.13 -13.53
CA THR A 226 -7.11 5.53 -13.93
C THR A 226 -5.67 5.77 -14.37
N VAL A 227 -4.71 5.21 -13.64
CA VAL A 227 -3.29 5.24 -14.02
C VAL A 227 -2.79 3.80 -14.10
N PRO A 228 -2.86 3.15 -15.28
CA PRO A 228 -2.47 1.76 -15.44
C PRO A 228 -0.95 1.62 -15.24
N CYS A 229 -0.57 0.88 -14.20
CA CYS A 229 0.81 0.76 -13.77
C CYS A 229 1.20 -0.70 -13.51
N ARG A 230 2.47 -1.00 -13.75
CA ARG A 230 3.13 -2.25 -13.35
C ARG A 230 4.63 -2.02 -13.17
N ALA A 231 5.36 -2.96 -12.59
CA ALA A 231 6.82 -2.90 -12.61
C ALA A 231 7.36 -3.41 -13.94
N VAL A 232 8.48 -2.86 -14.41
CA VAL A 232 9.17 -3.35 -15.63
C VAL A 232 9.61 -4.81 -15.52
N THR A 233 9.79 -5.32 -14.30
CA THR A 233 10.17 -6.71 -14.00
C THR A 233 8.98 -7.67 -13.98
N CYS A 234 7.73 -7.16 -14.08
CA CYS A 234 6.54 -8.00 -14.15
C CYS A 234 6.41 -8.66 -15.53
N SER A 235 6.26 -9.99 -15.55
CA SER A 235 6.05 -10.78 -16.76
C SER A 235 4.58 -10.85 -17.22
N HIS A 236 3.64 -10.30 -16.46
CA HIS A 236 2.21 -10.23 -16.80
C HIS A 236 1.86 -8.91 -17.50
N LEU A 237 0.76 -8.91 -18.24
CA LEU A 237 0.18 -7.71 -18.87
C LEU A 237 -0.75 -6.94 -17.94
N GLN A 238 -1.44 -7.63 -17.02
CA GLN A 238 -2.42 -7.02 -16.12
C GLN A 238 -1.80 -5.86 -15.33
N CYS A 239 -2.35 -4.67 -15.50
CA CYS A 239 -1.95 -3.49 -14.75
C CYS A 239 -2.73 -3.38 -13.42
N PHE A 240 -2.18 -2.61 -12.49
CA PHE A 240 -2.85 -2.14 -11.28
C PHE A 240 -2.85 -0.61 -11.25
N ASP A 241 -3.74 -0.01 -10.46
CA ASP A 241 -3.84 1.44 -10.40
C ASP A 241 -2.71 2.04 -9.56
N ALA A 242 -1.94 2.95 -10.16
CA ALA A 242 -0.78 3.55 -9.51
C ALA A 242 -1.14 4.36 -8.26
N ALA A 243 -2.25 5.09 -8.28
CA ALA A 243 -2.64 5.96 -7.17
C ALA A 243 -2.95 5.12 -5.92
N LEU A 244 -3.76 4.07 -6.10
CA LEU A 244 -4.10 3.16 -5.01
C LEU A 244 -2.87 2.39 -4.51
N TYR A 245 -2.00 1.94 -5.43
CA TYR A 245 -0.77 1.25 -5.08
C TYR A 245 0.16 2.11 -4.21
N LEU A 246 0.33 3.38 -4.56
CA LEU A 246 1.14 4.32 -3.78
C LEU A 246 0.49 4.64 -2.42
N GLN A 247 -0.83 4.80 -2.34
CA GLN A 247 -1.55 4.99 -1.07
C GLN A 247 -1.35 3.81 -0.11
N MET A 248 -1.37 2.57 -0.62
CA MET A 248 -1.08 1.39 0.20
C MET A 248 0.35 1.41 0.73
N ASN A 249 1.32 1.73 -0.13
CA ASN A 249 2.74 1.76 0.25
C ASN A 249 3.09 2.94 1.15
N GLU A 250 2.34 4.04 1.10
CA GLU A 250 2.48 5.15 2.04
C GLU A 250 2.14 4.72 3.48
N LYS A 251 1.12 3.86 3.64
CA LYS A 251 0.73 3.30 4.94
C LYS A 251 1.66 2.16 5.38
N LYS A 252 1.94 1.23 4.47
CA LYS A 252 2.79 0.05 4.71
C LYS A 252 3.64 -0.23 3.46
N PRO A 253 4.92 0.19 3.45
CA PRO A 253 5.77 0.12 2.26
C PRO A 253 6.28 -1.31 2.03
N THR A 254 5.44 -2.18 1.47
CA THR A 254 5.82 -3.57 1.13
C THR A 254 6.45 -3.68 -0.25
N TRP A 255 6.06 -2.81 -1.18
CA TRP A 255 6.51 -2.78 -2.58
C TRP A 255 6.39 -4.13 -3.29
N ILE A 256 5.25 -4.80 -3.07
CA ILE A 256 4.90 -6.10 -3.68
C ILE A 256 3.84 -5.89 -4.75
N CYS A 257 4.01 -6.50 -5.93
CA CYS A 257 3.04 -6.44 -7.01
C CYS A 257 1.75 -7.17 -6.62
N PRO A 258 0.57 -6.56 -6.72
CA PRO A 258 -0.70 -7.19 -6.35
C PRO A 258 -1.22 -8.24 -7.35
N VAL A 259 -0.51 -8.46 -8.45
CA VAL A 259 -0.88 -9.44 -9.49
C VAL A 259 -0.04 -10.70 -9.39
N CYS A 260 1.26 -10.57 -9.09
CA CYS A 260 2.20 -11.70 -9.15
C CYS A 260 3.06 -11.86 -7.89
N ASP A 261 2.82 -11.06 -6.85
CA ASP A 261 3.52 -11.09 -5.56
C ASP A 261 5.04 -10.91 -5.61
N LYS A 262 5.60 -10.51 -6.75
CA LYS A 262 7.03 -10.16 -6.92
C LYS A 262 7.31 -8.72 -6.48
N LYS A 263 8.57 -8.40 -6.20
CA LYS A 263 9.03 -7.04 -5.84
C LYS A 263 8.73 -6.06 -6.99
N ALA A 264 8.03 -4.99 -6.66
CA ALA A 264 7.64 -3.89 -7.54
C ALA A 264 8.02 -2.55 -6.90
N ALA A 265 9.32 -2.31 -6.77
CA ALA A 265 9.85 -1.08 -6.18
C ALA A 265 9.46 0.15 -7.00
N TYR A 266 9.30 1.30 -6.35
CA TYR A 266 8.90 2.57 -6.99
C TYR A 266 9.73 2.93 -8.22
N GLU A 267 11.03 2.66 -8.17
CA GLU A 267 11.98 2.93 -9.25
C GLU A 267 11.68 2.12 -10.51
N SER A 268 11.11 0.92 -10.33
CA SER A 268 10.76 -0.01 -11.40
C SER A 268 9.36 0.21 -11.98
N LEU A 269 8.54 1.08 -11.38
CA LEU A 269 7.17 1.33 -11.83
C LEU A 269 7.17 2.09 -13.16
N ILE A 270 6.26 1.66 -14.05
CA ILE A 270 5.97 2.30 -15.33
C ILE A 270 4.46 2.54 -15.45
N ILE A 271 4.10 3.57 -16.23
CA ILE A 271 2.73 3.75 -16.73
C ILE A 271 2.66 3.09 -18.10
N ASP A 272 1.74 2.14 -18.27
CA ASP A 272 1.62 1.35 -19.50
C ASP A 272 0.82 2.13 -20.55
N GLY A 273 1.49 2.58 -21.62
CA GLY A 273 0.86 3.43 -22.65
C GLY A 273 -0.25 2.73 -23.42
N LEU A 274 -0.12 1.41 -23.67
CA LEU A 274 -1.15 0.67 -24.39
C LEU A 274 -2.44 0.59 -23.57
N PHE A 275 -2.35 0.30 -22.27
CA PHE A 275 -3.53 0.33 -21.41
C PHE A 275 -4.14 1.73 -21.32
N LEU A 276 -3.31 2.78 -21.34
CA LEU A 276 -3.82 4.15 -21.31
C LEU A 276 -4.63 4.50 -22.57
N GLU A 277 -4.15 4.10 -23.76
CA GLU A 277 -4.89 4.23 -25.03
C GLU A 277 -6.24 3.50 -24.95
N ILE A 278 -6.22 2.22 -24.55
CA ILE A 278 -7.42 1.38 -24.45
C ILE A 278 -8.44 1.95 -23.45
N LEU A 279 -7.96 2.44 -22.30
CA LEU A 279 -8.83 3.03 -21.28
C LEU A 279 -9.55 4.29 -21.76
N ASN A 280 -8.90 5.06 -22.65
CA ASN A 280 -9.49 6.24 -23.28
C ASN A 280 -10.48 5.86 -24.39
N ASP A 281 -10.22 4.78 -25.13
CA ASP A 281 -11.04 4.35 -26.28
C ASP A 281 -12.32 3.59 -25.87
N CYS A 282 -12.35 2.93 -24.71
CA CYS A 282 -13.47 2.06 -24.35
C CYS A 282 -13.86 2.15 -22.88
N SER A 283 -14.91 2.92 -22.57
CA SER A 283 -15.38 3.18 -21.20
C SER A 283 -16.43 2.19 -20.67
N ASP A 284 -17.03 1.37 -21.53
CA ASP A 284 -18.22 0.56 -21.24
C ASP A 284 -17.92 -0.92 -20.91
N VAL A 285 -16.64 -1.33 -20.87
CA VAL A 285 -16.24 -2.70 -20.57
C VAL A 285 -15.15 -2.79 -19.52
N ASP A 286 -15.16 -3.92 -18.81
CA ASP A 286 -14.21 -4.24 -17.73
C ASP A 286 -13.10 -5.19 -18.19
N GLU A 287 -13.25 -5.84 -19.34
CA GLU A 287 -12.30 -6.81 -19.88
C GLU A 287 -12.11 -6.63 -21.40
N ILE A 288 -10.91 -6.95 -21.85
CA ILE A 288 -10.55 -6.99 -23.27
C ILE A 288 -9.80 -8.26 -23.60
N LYS A 289 -9.81 -8.61 -24.88
CA LYS A 289 -9.09 -9.76 -25.43
C LYS A 289 -8.13 -9.27 -26.51
N PHE A 290 -6.85 -9.55 -26.35
CA PHE A 290 -5.82 -9.35 -27.38
C PHE A 290 -5.76 -10.54 -28.34
N GLN A 291 -5.53 -10.22 -29.61
CA GLN A 291 -5.38 -11.15 -30.73
C GLN A 291 -3.91 -11.18 -31.20
N GLU A 292 -3.55 -12.19 -31.99
CA GLU A 292 -2.17 -12.43 -32.47
C GLU A 292 -1.62 -11.28 -33.32
N ASP A 293 -2.49 -10.59 -34.07
CA ASP A 293 -2.14 -9.41 -34.85
C ASP A 293 -1.84 -8.16 -33.99
N GLY A 294 -2.05 -8.25 -32.66
CA GLY A 294 -1.87 -7.17 -31.69
C GLY A 294 -3.08 -6.25 -31.54
N THR A 295 -4.17 -6.52 -32.26
CA THR A 295 -5.46 -5.84 -32.05
C THR A 295 -6.13 -6.36 -30.78
N TRP A 296 -7.12 -5.60 -30.29
CA TRP A 296 -7.90 -5.96 -29.13
C TRP A 296 -9.39 -5.79 -29.39
N CYS A 297 -10.22 -6.59 -28.72
CA CYS A 297 -11.67 -6.46 -28.76
C CYS A 297 -12.27 -6.40 -27.33
N PRO A 298 -13.30 -5.57 -27.11
CA PRO A 298 -14.07 -5.55 -25.87
C PRO A 298 -14.72 -6.90 -25.58
N MET A 299 -14.52 -7.41 -24.36
CA MET A 299 -15.20 -8.62 -23.89
C MET A 299 -16.55 -8.24 -23.29
N ARG A 300 -17.58 -8.15 -24.13
CA ARG A 300 -18.96 -7.96 -23.64
C ARG A 300 -19.51 -9.29 -23.13
N PRO A 301 -20.14 -9.32 -21.94
CA PRO A 301 -20.87 -10.51 -21.52
C PRO A 301 -21.89 -10.84 -22.61
N LYS A 302 -21.86 -12.06 -23.13
CA LYS A 302 -22.95 -12.53 -23.98
C LYS A 302 -24.21 -12.45 -23.12
N LYS A 303 -25.10 -11.49 -23.40
CA LYS A 303 -26.52 -11.66 -23.08
C LYS A 303 -26.93 -12.88 -23.89
N GLU A 304 -26.98 -14.05 -23.27
CA GLU A 304 -27.76 -15.14 -23.82
C GLU A 304 -29.17 -14.59 -23.95
N ALA A 305 -29.57 -14.28 -25.19
CA ALA A 305 -30.96 -14.09 -25.49
C ALA A 305 -31.62 -15.43 -25.14
N VAL A 306 -32.26 -15.47 -23.97
CA VAL A 306 -33.21 -16.54 -23.63
C VAL A 306 -34.21 -16.53 -24.78
N LYS A 307 -34.02 -17.45 -25.73
CA LYS A 307 -35.02 -17.75 -26.75
C LYS A 307 -36.15 -18.40 -25.99
N ILE A 308 -37.09 -17.58 -25.53
CA ILE A 308 -38.40 -18.05 -25.07
C ILE A 308 -38.96 -18.87 -26.26
N PRO A 309 -39.25 -20.16 -26.11
CA PRO A 309 -39.86 -20.94 -27.17
C PRO A 309 -41.23 -20.33 -27.45
N THR A 310 -41.40 -19.76 -28.64
CA THR A 310 -42.71 -19.33 -29.12
C THR A 310 -43.59 -20.56 -29.24
N GLN A 311 -44.55 -20.71 -28.31
CA GLN A 311 -45.61 -21.70 -28.49
C GLN A 311 -46.45 -21.31 -29.71
N SER A 312 -46.50 -22.22 -30.66
CA SER A 312 -47.36 -22.17 -31.84
C SER A 312 -48.83 -22.25 -31.42
N VAL A 313 -49.59 -21.18 -31.66
CA VAL A 313 -51.05 -21.19 -31.63
C VAL A 313 -51.55 -21.48 -33.05
N PRO A 314 -52.50 -22.41 -33.27
CA PRO A 314 -53.00 -22.69 -34.60
C PRO A 314 -53.93 -21.58 -35.09
N LYS A 315 -53.84 -21.28 -36.39
CA LYS A 315 -54.67 -20.33 -37.12
C LYS A 315 -56.12 -20.80 -37.18
N VAL A 316 -57.06 -19.87 -36.96
CA VAL A 316 -58.41 -19.92 -37.54
C VAL A 316 -58.71 -18.53 -38.08
N ASP A 317 -58.93 -18.44 -39.39
CA ASP A 317 -59.35 -17.24 -40.12
C ASP A 317 -60.89 -17.08 -40.08
N SER A 318 -61.37 -15.85 -39.84
CA SER A 318 -62.57 -15.30 -40.53
C SER A 318 -62.81 -13.82 -40.17
N ASP A 319 -62.36 -12.93 -41.07
CA ASP A 319 -63.09 -11.85 -41.76
C ASP A 319 -64.05 -10.83 -41.06
N LEU A 320 -63.68 -9.56 -41.32
CA LEU A 320 -64.50 -8.35 -41.62
C LEU A 320 -65.23 -7.57 -40.50
N TYR A 321 -64.80 -6.32 -40.22
CA TYR A 321 -65.41 -5.06 -40.73
C TYR A 321 -64.73 -3.78 -40.18
N LEU A 322 -64.99 -2.68 -40.89
CA LEU A 322 -64.40 -1.34 -40.93
C LEU A 322 -64.43 -0.43 -39.66
N SER A 323 -63.50 0.53 -39.69
CA SER A 323 -63.63 1.99 -39.43
C SER A 323 -63.17 2.63 -38.09
N ALA A 324 -62.09 3.41 -38.24
CA ALA A 324 -61.92 4.85 -37.97
C ALA A 324 -62.01 5.48 -36.55
N SER A 325 -60.99 6.32 -36.32
CA SER A 325 -60.94 7.59 -35.57
C SER A 325 -60.53 7.61 -34.08
N ALA A 326 -59.41 8.30 -33.83
CA ALA A 326 -58.99 8.97 -32.59
C ALA A 326 -59.90 10.22 -32.32
N PRO A 327 -59.84 10.98 -31.19
CA PRO A 327 -58.70 11.15 -30.27
C PRO A 327 -58.96 11.41 -28.75
N LEU A 328 -57.86 11.42 -27.98
CA LEU A 328 -57.51 12.23 -26.78
C LEU A 328 -58.53 12.42 -25.63
N ARG A 329 -58.16 11.99 -24.41
CA ARG A 329 -57.95 12.85 -23.21
C ARG A 329 -57.73 12.04 -21.91
N GLN A 330 -56.65 12.36 -21.19
CA GLN A 330 -56.51 12.29 -19.72
C GLN A 330 -57.39 13.40 -19.07
N PRO A 331 -57.78 13.38 -17.76
CA PRO A 331 -56.91 13.08 -16.62
C PRO A 331 -57.51 12.38 -15.38
N SER A 332 -56.58 11.92 -14.52
CA SER A 332 -56.55 11.84 -13.04
C SER A 332 -57.85 11.66 -12.22
N VAL A 333 -57.83 10.72 -11.26
CA VAL A 333 -57.85 10.91 -9.78
C VAL A 333 -58.25 9.55 -9.11
N ALA A 334 -57.51 9.15 -8.07
CA ALA A 334 -57.73 8.00 -7.17
C ALA A 334 -58.98 8.23 -6.26
N PRO A 335 -59.40 7.39 -5.27
CA PRO A 335 -58.75 6.22 -4.66
C PRO A 335 -59.70 5.04 -4.26
N HIS A 336 -59.06 4.04 -3.64
CA HIS A 336 -59.57 3.10 -2.63
C HIS A 336 -60.19 1.73 -3.02
N SER A 337 -59.38 0.70 -2.71
CA SER A 337 -59.68 -0.56 -1.99
C SER A 337 -60.70 -1.56 -2.54
N THR A 338 -60.24 -2.78 -2.86
CA THR A 338 -60.36 -3.97 -1.97
C THR A 338 -59.64 -5.19 -2.56
N GLU A 339 -58.93 -5.90 -1.66
CA GLU A 339 -58.40 -7.27 -1.74
C GLU A 339 -59.48 -8.33 -2.09
N PRO A 340 -59.13 -9.52 -2.63
CA PRO A 340 -58.63 -10.62 -1.78
C PRO A 340 -57.52 -11.53 -2.37
N SER A 341 -56.53 -11.84 -1.50
CA SER A 341 -56.06 -13.19 -1.11
C SER A 341 -56.07 -14.33 -2.15
N TYR A 342 -54.90 -14.95 -2.39
CA TYR A 342 -54.66 -16.37 -2.03
C TYR A 342 -53.16 -16.72 -1.95
N THR A 343 -52.86 -17.53 -0.94
CA THR A 343 -51.58 -18.03 -0.40
C THR A 343 -50.88 -19.13 -1.21
N LYS A 344 -49.54 -19.23 -1.08
CA LYS A 344 -48.73 -20.44 -0.71
C LYS A 344 -47.23 -20.07 -0.78
N ARG A 345 -46.56 -19.88 0.37
CA ARG A 345 -45.84 -20.82 1.27
C ARG A 345 -44.33 -20.95 0.96
N ALA A 346 -43.57 -20.74 2.03
CA ALA A 346 -42.12 -20.56 2.16
C ALA A 346 -41.32 -21.87 2.08
N ASP A 347 -39.98 -21.74 2.06
CA ASP A 347 -39.11 -22.41 3.04
C ASP A 347 -37.77 -21.64 3.21
N VAL A 348 -37.45 -21.31 4.48
CA VAL A 348 -36.19 -20.73 4.96
C VAL A 348 -35.62 -21.74 5.95
N ILE A 349 -34.36 -22.12 5.78
CA ILE A 349 -33.70 -23.13 6.63
C ILE A 349 -32.89 -22.41 7.70
N ASP A 350 -33.33 -22.57 8.95
CA ASP A 350 -32.63 -22.26 10.19
C ASP A 350 -32.01 -23.56 10.73
N LEU A 351 -30.74 -23.50 11.15
CA LEU A 351 -30.01 -24.64 11.70
C LEU A 351 -29.36 -24.22 13.02
N THR A 352 -30.19 -24.17 14.06
CA THR A 352 -29.74 -24.35 15.44
C THR A 352 -30.48 -25.52 16.04
N ILE A 353 -29.77 -26.62 16.28
CA ILE A 353 -30.22 -27.67 17.20
C ILE A 353 -29.14 -27.81 18.27
N GLU A 354 -29.57 -27.53 19.50
CA GLU A 354 -28.88 -27.79 20.76
C GLU A 354 -28.72 -29.29 21.00
N SER A 355 -27.72 -29.67 21.82
CA SER A 355 -27.91 -30.52 23.02
C SER A 355 -26.59 -30.68 23.81
N SER A 356 -26.57 -30.12 25.04
CA SER A 356 -26.22 -30.73 26.36
C SER A 356 -24.91 -31.59 26.49
N SER A 357 -24.03 -31.50 27.51
CA SER A 357 -24.17 -31.17 28.96
C SER A 357 -22.82 -30.80 29.63
N SER A 358 -22.92 -30.33 30.89
CA SER A 358 -22.01 -30.46 32.05
C SER A 358 -21.26 -29.20 32.53
N ASP A 359 -21.83 -28.61 33.59
CA ASP A 359 -21.24 -28.16 34.86
C ASP A 359 -19.91 -27.37 34.87
N ASP A 360 -19.96 -26.10 35.31
CA ASP A 360 -19.64 -25.71 36.70
C ASP A 360 -19.59 -24.18 36.86
N GLU A 361 -20.08 -23.76 38.03
CA GLU A 361 -20.01 -22.47 38.74
C GLU A 361 -18.94 -21.44 38.31
N GLU A 362 -19.34 -20.16 38.12
CA GLU A 362 -18.87 -19.04 38.98
C GLU A 362 -19.46 -17.68 38.54
N ASP A 363 -19.96 -17.00 39.56
CA ASP A 363 -20.75 -15.77 39.61
C ASP A 363 -19.86 -14.51 39.50
N LYS A 364 -19.99 -13.69 38.43
CA LYS A 364 -19.54 -12.27 38.40
C LYS A 364 -20.35 -11.39 37.42
N ASP A 365 -21.06 -10.42 37.99
CA ASP A 365 -21.80 -9.34 37.32
C ASP A 365 -21.00 -8.56 36.25
N PRO A 366 -21.63 -8.13 35.13
CA PRO A 366 -21.04 -7.20 34.18
C PRO A 366 -21.31 -5.72 34.55
N PRO A 367 -20.40 -4.77 34.29
CA PRO A 367 -20.57 -3.38 34.67
C PRO A 367 -21.55 -2.63 33.75
N PRO A 368 -22.21 -1.55 34.23
CA PRO A 368 -23.25 -0.86 33.48
C PRO A 368 -22.67 -0.01 32.33
N LYS A 369 -23.37 -0.09 31.18
CA LYS A 369 -23.13 0.71 29.97
C LYS A 369 -23.31 2.20 30.27
N LYS A 370 -22.24 2.99 30.09
CA LYS A 370 -22.31 4.45 30.13
C LYS A 370 -23.04 4.99 28.90
N ARG A 371 -24.06 5.80 29.19
CA ARG A 371 -24.96 6.51 28.27
C ARG A 371 -24.18 7.58 27.49
N CYS A 372 -24.31 7.56 26.16
CA CYS A 372 -23.78 8.59 25.27
C CYS A 372 -24.67 9.84 25.39
N VAL A 373 -24.10 10.97 25.83
CA VAL A 373 -24.79 12.26 25.91
C VAL A 373 -24.34 13.09 24.70
N TYR A 374 -25.29 13.36 23.81
CA TYR A 374 -25.16 14.26 22.68
C TYR A 374 -25.24 15.71 23.21
N ILE A 375 -24.17 16.49 23.08
CA ILE A 375 -24.19 17.93 23.39
C ILE A 375 -24.40 18.68 22.06
N SER A 376 -25.58 19.28 21.92
CA SER A 376 -25.87 20.28 20.89
C SER A 376 -25.20 21.59 21.26
N LYS A 377 -24.33 22.12 20.38
CA LYS A 377 -23.78 23.47 20.50
C LYS A 377 -24.86 24.48 20.11
N ASN A 378 -25.26 25.32 21.06
CA ASN A 378 -25.93 26.59 20.79
C ASN A 378 -24.92 27.61 20.26
N GLU A 379 -25.36 28.37 19.27
CA GLU A 379 -24.70 29.54 18.69
C GLU A 379 -24.75 30.73 19.64
N GLU A 380 -23.64 31.45 19.80
CA GLU A 380 -23.60 32.82 20.33
C GLU A 380 -22.62 33.69 19.51
N MET A 381 -23.20 34.56 18.68
CA MET A 381 -22.72 35.86 18.18
C MET A 381 -24.02 36.67 18.07
N HIS A 382 -24.23 37.89 18.55
CA HIS A 382 -23.39 39.04 18.88
C HIS A 382 -24.27 40.01 19.70
N ALA A 383 -23.70 40.85 20.59
CA ALA A 383 -23.67 42.31 20.42
C ALA A 383 -23.37 43.08 21.73
N LYS A 384 -22.32 43.91 21.63
CA LYS A 384 -22.17 45.30 22.10
C LYS A 384 -22.56 45.67 23.55
N GLY A 385 -21.56 46.17 24.26
CA GLY A 385 -21.63 46.96 25.48
C GLY A 385 -20.23 47.24 25.97
#